data_AF-A0A934RWA3-F1
#
_entry.id   AF-A0A934RWA3-F1
#
_cell.length_a   1.000
_cell.length_b   1.000
_cell.length_c   1.000
_cell.angle_alpha   90.00
_cell.angle_beta   90.00
_cell.angle_gamma   90.00
#
_symmetry.space_group_name_H-M   'P 1'
#
loop_
_entity.id
_entity.type
_entity.pdbx_description
1 polymer ?
#
loop_
_entity_poly.entity_id
_entity_poly.type
_entity_poly.pdbx_seq_one_letter_code
_entity_poly.pdbx_strand_id
1 'polypeptide(L)' 'MENSLSTESKPKLVDANGLLEVLFDKSSRPSVRWVRQMQAQRKIPYVKIGHLVRFDVDEVRQALSENCTVNPRRR' A
#
# COMPACT_ATOMS: atom_id res chain seq x y z
N MET A 1 -21.69 17.71 21.25
CA MET A 1 -20.54 18.63 21.29
C MET A 1 -19.28 17.78 21.38
N GLU A 2 -18.21 18.25 20.76
CA GLU A 2 -16.83 17.72 20.78
C GLU A 2 -16.40 16.78 19.63
N ASN A 3 -15.99 17.45 18.55
CA ASN A 3 -14.71 17.37 17.84
C ASN A 3 -14.36 16.15 16.97
N SER A 4 -14.68 16.31 15.69
CA SER A 4 -13.75 16.31 14.56
C SER A 4 -12.31 15.88 14.84
N LEU A 5 -11.95 14.70 14.35
CA LEU A 5 -10.63 14.44 13.78
C LEU A 5 -10.88 13.74 12.44
N SER A 6 -11.27 14.51 11.43
CA SER A 6 -10.86 14.17 10.07
C SER A 6 -9.34 14.18 10.10
N THR A 7 -8.74 13.02 10.38
CA THR A 7 -7.32 12.81 10.20
C THR A 7 -7.08 13.02 8.71
N GLU A 8 -6.76 14.27 8.33
CA GLU A 8 -6.13 14.56 7.07
C GLU A 8 -4.80 13.80 7.10
N SER A 9 -4.87 12.52 6.71
CA SER A 9 -3.70 11.70 6.45
C SER A 9 -3.05 12.33 5.23
N LYS A 10 -2.17 13.30 5.46
CA LYS A 10 -1.26 13.78 4.42
C LYS A 10 -0.66 12.55 3.74
N PRO A 11 -0.60 12.52 2.40
CA PRO A 11 -0.03 11.39 1.66
C PRO A 11 1.36 11.09 2.22
N LYS A 12 1.46 9.98 2.95
CA LYS A 12 2.67 9.61 3.67
C LYS A 12 3.46 8.67 2.78
N LEU A 13 4.53 9.21 2.19
CA LEU A 13 5.52 8.40 1.49
C LEU A 13 6.29 7.53 2.48
N VAL A 14 6.03 6.22 2.45
CA VAL A 14 6.67 5.22 3.32
C VAL A 14 7.67 4.36 2.55
N ASP A 15 8.56 3.69 3.28
CA ASP A 15 9.43 2.65 2.73
C ASP A 15 8.71 1.28 2.71
N ALA A 16 9.40 0.21 2.31
CA ALA A 16 8.78 -1.10 2.18
C ALA A 16 8.32 -1.69 3.53
N ASN A 17 9.05 -1.45 4.62
CA ASN A 17 8.65 -1.92 5.95
C ASN A 17 7.45 -1.13 6.46
N GLY A 18 7.49 0.21 6.35
CA GLY A 18 6.38 1.08 6.73
C GLY A 18 5.10 0.77 5.93
N LEU A 19 5.23 0.43 4.65
CA LEU A 19 4.08 0.00 3.84
C LEU A 19 3.43 -1.26 4.42
N LEU A 20 4.24 -2.26 4.78
CA LEU A 20 3.74 -3.50 5.38
C LEU A 20 3.11 -3.28 6.76
N GLU A 21 3.68 -2.37 7.55
CA GLU A 21 3.14 -1.99 8.85
C GLU A 21 1.78 -1.33 8.77
N VAL A 22 1.57 -0.48 7.75
CA VAL A 22 0.32 0.26 7.56
C VAL A 22 -0.77 -0.58 6.88
N LEU A 23 -0.40 -1.49 5.97
CA LEU A 23 -1.39 -2.27 5.20
C LEU A 23 -1.83 -3.57 5.88
N PHE A 24 -0.96 -4.21 6.65
CA PHE A 24 -1.22 -5.53 7.19
C PHE A 24 -1.10 -5.57 8.71
N ASP A 25 -2.02 -6.31 9.33
CA ASP A 25 -1.88 -6.68 10.73
C ASP A 25 -0.54 -7.40 10.98
N LYS A 26 -0.01 -7.23 12.19
CA LYS A 26 1.30 -7.77 12.58
C LYS A 26 1.37 -9.29 12.40
N SER A 27 0.27 -10.00 12.63
CA SER A 27 0.23 -11.47 12.60
C SER A 27 0.21 -12.06 11.17
N SER A 28 -0.32 -11.32 10.20
CA SER A 28 -0.53 -11.78 8.82
C SER A 28 0.33 -11.03 7.80
N ARG A 29 1.34 -10.28 8.25
CA ARG A 29 2.16 -9.42 7.41
C ARG A 29 3.09 -10.22 6.51
N PRO A 30 3.09 -9.99 5.18
CA PRO A 30 4.06 -10.60 4.28
C PRO A 30 5.46 -9.98 4.46
N SER A 31 6.49 -10.61 3.89
CA SER A 31 7.87 -10.12 4.00
C SER A 31 8.18 -8.96 3.03
N VAL A 32 9.27 -8.22 3.27
CA VAL A 32 9.76 -7.18 2.34
C VAL A 32 10.03 -7.74 0.94
N ARG A 33 10.43 -9.01 0.83
CA ARG A 33 10.62 -9.69 -0.45
C ARG A 33 9.34 -9.68 -1.28
N TRP A 34 8.18 -9.85 -0.65
CA TRP A 34 6.88 -9.75 -1.32
C TRP A 34 6.65 -8.35 -1.90
N VAL A 35 6.96 -7.29 -1.14
CA VAL A 35 6.85 -5.90 -1.65
C VAL A 35 7.75 -5.70 -2.86
N ARG A 36 9.01 -6.18 -2.80
CA ARG A 36 9.94 -6.09 -3.94
C ARG A 36 9.46 -6.87 -5.15
N GLN A 37 8.83 -8.02 -4.95
CA GLN A 37 8.22 -8.80 -6.03
C GLN A 37 7.04 -8.05 -6.66
N MET A 38 6.12 -7.51 -5.85
CA MET A 38 5.00 -6.70 -6.33
C MET A 38 5.48 -5.46 -7.09
N GLN A 39 6.53 -4.81 -6.60
CA GLN A 39 7.20 -3.69 -7.26
C GLN A 39 7.79 -4.11 -8.62
N ALA A 40 8.55 -5.21 -8.65
CA ALA A 40 9.17 -5.72 -9.88
C ALA A 40 8.14 -6.11 -10.94
N GLN A 41 7.01 -6.67 -10.52
CA GLN A 41 5.88 -7.00 -11.37
C GLN A 41 5.00 -5.78 -11.73
N ARG A 42 5.33 -4.59 -11.22
CA ARG A 42 4.55 -3.35 -11.39
C ARG A 42 3.09 -3.48 -10.95
N LYS A 43 2.84 -4.29 -9.92
CA LYS A 43 1.50 -4.50 -9.34
C LYS A 43 1.11 -3.43 -8.34
N ILE A 44 2.08 -2.73 -7.77
CA ILE A 44 1.87 -1.60 -6.87
C ILE A 44 2.65 -0.37 -7.38
N PRO A 45 2.07 0.83 -7.31
CA PRO A 45 2.74 2.07 -7.66
C PRO A 45 3.85 2.39 -6.67
N TYR A 46 4.90 3.06 -7.15
CA TYR A 46 6.00 3.53 -6.30
C TYR A 46 6.66 4.77 -6.90
N VAL A 47 7.15 5.63 -6.03
CA VAL A 47 7.90 6.83 -6.38
C VAL A 47 9.40 6.52 -6.28
N LYS A 48 10.14 6.74 -7.37
CA LYS A 48 11.59 6.56 -7.42
C LYS A 48 12.30 7.91 -7.37
N ILE A 49 13.08 8.14 -6.31
CA ILE A 49 13.86 9.36 -6.10
C ILE A 49 15.33 8.95 -6.01
N GLY A 50 16.02 8.91 -7.16
CA GLY A 50 17.38 8.35 -7.25
C GLY A 50 17.41 6.87 -6.87
N HIS A 51 18.10 6.55 -5.77
CA HIS A 51 18.15 5.19 -5.21
C HIS A 51 17.01 4.91 -4.21
N LEU A 52 16.27 5.93 -3.77
CA LEU A 52 15.16 5.77 -2.85
C LEU A 52 13.91 5.32 -3.59
N VAL A 53 13.23 4.32 -3.02
CA VAL A 53 11.91 3.87 -3.45
C VAL A 53 10.96 4.14 -2.30
N ARG A 54 9.89 4.91 -2.58
CA ARG A 54 8.84 5.23 -1.63
C ARG A 54 7.48 4.81 -2.18
N PHE A 55 6.54 4.57 -1.28
CA PHE A 55 5.19 4.17 -1.59
C PHE A 55 4.23 5.17 -0.97
N ASP A 56 3.29 5.65 -1.77
CA ASP A 56 2.10 6.29 -1.24
C ASP A 56 1.12 5.20 -0.82
N VAL A 57 0.67 5.23 0.43
CA VAL A 57 -0.19 4.18 0.98
C VAL A 57 -1.55 4.15 0.27
N ASP A 58 -2.11 5.30 -0.07
CA ASP A 58 -3.46 5.38 -0.63
C ASP A 58 -3.45 4.96 -2.10
N GLU A 59 -2.44 5.35 -2.86
CA GLU A 59 -2.26 4.85 -4.23
C GLU A 59 -2.06 3.33 -4.26
N VAL A 60 -1.28 2.77 -3.31
CA VAL A 60 -1.09 1.32 -3.23
C VAL A 60 -2.40 0.62 -2.87
N ARG A 61 -3.19 1.15 -1.94
CA ARG A 61 -4.52 0.60 -1.62
C ARG A 61 -5.43 0.58 -2.82
N GLN A 62 -5.47 1.67 -3.58
CA GLN A 62 -6.25 1.77 -4.80
C GLN A 62 -5.78 0.76 -5.87
N ALA A 63 -4.47 0.66 -6.10
CA ALA A 63 -3.95 -0.29 -7.06
C ALA A 63 -4.26 -1.75 -6.69
N LEU A 64 -4.21 -2.10 -5.39
CA LEU A 64 -4.58 -3.43 -4.92
C LEU A 64 -6.08 -3.69 -5.07
N SER A 65 -6.95 -2.72 -4.76
CA SER A 65 -8.39 -2.90 -4.91
C SER A 65 -8.79 -3.08 -6.39
N GLU A 66 -8.15 -2.35 -7.30
CA GLU A 66 -8.43 -2.44 -8.74
C GLU A 66 -7.88 -3.72 -9.37
N ASN A 67 -6.65 -4.13 -8.99
CA ASN A 67 -5.93 -5.19 -9.72
C ASN A 67 -5.88 -6.55 -9.00
N CYS A 68 -6.12 -6.58 -7.68
CA CYS A 68 -6.03 -7.81 -6.87
C CYS A 68 -7.39 -8.27 -6.31
N THR A 69 -8.45 -7.48 -6.48
CA THR A 69 -9.81 -7.91 -6.12
C THR A 69 -10.35 -8.87 -7.16
N VAL A 70 -10.61 -10.11 -6.73
CA VAL A 70 -11.26 -11.12 -7.59
C VAL A 70 -12.77 -11.04 -7.37
N ASN A 71 -13.49 -10.59 -8.40
CA ASN A 71 -14.96 -10.57 -8.36
C ASN A 71 -15.53 -11.98 -8.56
N PRO A 72 -16.62 -12.34 -7.84
CA PRO A 72 -17.28 -13.61 -8.05
C PRO A 72 -17.80 -13.71 -9.49
N ARG A 73 -17.72 -14.90 -10.08
CA ARG A 73 -18.32 -15.15 -11.39
C ARG A 73 -19.84 -14.98 -11.23
N ARG A 74 -20.41 -13.98 -11.93
CA ARG A 74 -21.87 -13.88 -12.05
C ARG A 74 -22.35 -15.12 -12.81
N ARG A 75 -23.19 -15.92 -12.15
CA ARG A 75 -23.89 -17.05 -12.75
C ARG A 75 -25.22 -16.59 -13.30
#